data_AF-A0A527CSW3-F1
#
_entry.id   AF-A0A527CSW3-F1
#
_cell.length_a   1.000
_cell.length_b   1.000
_cell.length_c   1.000
_cell.angle_alpha   90.00
_cell.angle_beta   90.00
_cell.angle_gamma   90.00
#
_symmetry.space_group_name_H-M   'P 1'
#
loop_
_entity.id
_entity.type
_entity.pdbx_description
1 polymer ?
#
loop_
_entity_poly.entity_id
_entity_poly.type
_entity_poly.pdbx_seq_one_letter_code
_entity_poly.pdbx_strand_id
1 'polypeptide(L)'
;GGTAKFSLIAVDPDGKREALKGAQWTLVKVERNYQWYRSNNSWNYEPVTFTKSIANGQVDLNADGDATVSVPVDWGQYRLE
;
A
#
# COMPACT_ATOMS: atom_id res chain seq x y z
N GLY A 1 16.38 -5.27 2.31
CA GLY A 1 15.11 -5.19 1.58
C GLY A 1 15.20 -5.98 0.28
N GLY A 2 14.12 -5.95 -0.50
CA GLY A 2 14.02 -6.54 -1.85
C GLY A 2 13.04 -5.73 -2.71
N THR A 3 12.95 -6.02 -4.01
CA THR A 3 12.02 -5.30 -4.90
C THR A 3 10.65 -5.96 -4.88
N ALA A 4 9.62 -5.22 -4.48
CA ALA A 4 8.23 -5.64 -4.64
C ALA A 4 7.76 -5.30 -6.06
N LYS A 5 7.08 -6.24 -6.72
CA LYS A 5 6.50 -6.07 -8.04
C LYS A 5 5.00 -6.29 -7.97
N PHE A 6 4.24 -5.35 -8.53
CA PHE A 6 2.79 -5.38 -8.59
C PHE A 6 2.36 -5.29 -10.05
N SER A 7 1.44 -6.15 -10.47
CA SER A 7 0.74 -6.04 -11.74
C SER A 7 -0.64 -5.44 -11.49
N LEU A 8 -0.93 -4.31 -12.14
CA LEU A 8 -2.17 -3.57 -12.00
C LEU A 8 -3.01 -3.76 -13.26
N ILE A 9 -4.31 -3.98 -13.08
CA ILE A 9 -5.33 -4.01 -14.13
C ILE A 9 -6.52 -3.17 -13.66
N ALA A 10 -7.23 -2.54 -14.59
CA ALA A 10 -8.53 -1.93 -14.31
C ALA A 10 -9.63 -2.90 -14.75
N VAL A 11 -10.67 -3.02 -13.94
CA VAL A 11 -11.83 -3.87 -14.22
C VAL A 11 -13.11 -3.09 -13.97
N ASP A 12 -14.07 -3.25 -14.87
CA ASP A 12 -15.42 -2.69 -14.73
C ASP A 12 -16.25 -3.50 -13.69
N PRO A 13 -17.45 -3.01 -13.30
CA PRO A 13 -18.33 -3.73 -12.38
C PRO A 13 -18.81 -5.11 -12.88
N ASP A 14 -18.74 -5.36 -14.20
CA ASP A 14 -19.07 -6.63 -14.83
C ASP A 14 -17.86 -7.60 -14.84
N GLY A 15 -16.70 -7.17 -14.32
CA GLY A 15 -15.46 -7.94 -14.26
C GLY A 15 -14.65 -7.95 -15.55
N LYS A 16 -14.98 -7.12 -16.55
CA LYS A 16 -14.21 -7.00 -17.79
C LYS A 16 -13.10 -5.99 -17.62
N ARG A 17 -11.97 -6.24 -18.28
CA ARG A 17 -10.85 -5.30 -18.27
C ARG A 17 -11.21 -4.05 -19.07
N GLU A 18 -10.81 -2.89 -18.54
CA GLU A 18 -10.96 -1.61 -19.20
C GLU A 18 -9.63 -0.85 -19.25
N ALA A 19 -9.53 0.12 -20.16
CA ALA A 19 -8.40 1.02 -20.21
C ALA A 19 -8.65 2.19 -19.26
N LEU A 20 -7.74 2.40 -18.31
CA LEU A 20 -7.78 3.52 -17.38
C LEU A 20 -6.48 4.32 -17.49
N LYS A 21 -6.57 5.50 -18.11
CA LYS A 21 -5.43 6.40 -18.21
C LYS A 21 -5.26 7.17 -16.92
N GLY A 22 -4.00 7.31 -16.53
CA GLY A 22 -3.62 8.18 -15.45
C GLY A 22 -4.02 7.69 -14.06
N ALA A 23 -4.11 6.37 -13.86
CA ALA A 23 -4.37 5.79 -12.54
C ALA A 23 -3.24 6.20 -11.57
N GLN A 24 -3.63 6.87 -10.49
CA GLN A 24 -2.69 7.24 -9.44
C GLN A 24 -2.49 6.05 -8.51
N TRP A 25 -1.25 5.84 -8.09
CA TRP A 25 -0.92 4.82 -7.10
C TRP A 25 -0.01 5.40 -6.04
N THR A 26 -0.15 4.92 -4.82
CA THR A 26 0.74 5.23 -3.69
C THR A 26 1.08 3.96 -2.94
N LEU A 27 2.38 3.71 -2.74
CA LEU A 27 2.85 2.69 -1.83
C LEU A 27 3.07 3.31 -0.45
N VAL A 28 2.30 2.86 0.53
CA VAL A 28 2.42 3.27 1.93
C VAL A 28 3.05 2.16 2.77
N LYS A 29 3.96 2.51 3.68
CA LYS A 29 4.43 1.63 4.74
C LYS A 29 3.50 1.78 5.93
N VAL A 30 3.02 0.65 6.45
CA VAL A 30 2.16 0.58 7.62
C VAL A 30 3.02 0.20 8.81
N GLU A 31 3.11 1.10 9.79
CA GLU A 31 3.88 0.89 11.00
C GLU A 31 2.94 0.80 12.19
N ARG A 32 3.18 -0.16 13.09
CA ARG A 32 2.38 -0.33 14.30
C ARG A 32 3.28 -0.16 15.51
N ASN A 33 3.06 0.94 16.24
CA ASN A 33 3.76 1.24 17.46
C ASN A 33 2.85 0.95 18.65
N TYR A 34 3.44 0.73 19.82
CA TYR A 34 2.71 0.50 21.06
C TYR A 34 3.02 1.64 22.02
N GLN A 35 1.97 2.35 22.44
CA GLN A 35 2.10 3.37 23.47
C GLN A 35 1.79 2.72 24.82
N TRP A 36 2.77 2.77 25.72
CA TRP A 36 2.66 2.22 27.06
C TRP A 36 2.30 3.34 28.03
N TYR A 37 1.35 3.08 28.91
CA TYR A 37 0.95 4.02 29.95
C TYR A 37 0.64 3.29 31.25
N ARG A 38 0.80 4.00 32.37
CA ARG A 38 0.52 3.44 33.69
C ARG A 38 -0.81 3.96 34.19
N SER A 39 -1.70 3.04 34.59
CA SER A 39 -3.01 3.36 35.18
C SER A 39 -3.33 2.35 36.27
N ASN A 40 -3.91 2.81 37.38
CA ASN A 40 -4.31 1.97 38.52
C ASN A 40 -3.23 0.96 38.97
N ASN A 41 -1.98 1.44 39.07
CA ASN A 41 -0.80 0.66 39.44
C ASN A 41 -0.39 -0.48 38.48
N SER A 42 -1.00 -0.55 37.30
CA SER A 42 -0.68 -1.52 36.24
C SER A 42 -0.14 -0.83 34.98
N TRP A 43 0.72 -1.52 34.24
CA TRP A 43 1.12 -1.11 32.89
C TRP A 43 0.08 -1.59 31.88
N ASN A 44 -0.36 -0.66 31.03
CA ASN A 44 -1.26 -0.93 29.91
C ASN A 44 -0.60 -0.48 28.62
N TYR A 45 -1.09 -0.98 27.49
CA TYR A 45 -0.63 -0.58 26.18
C TYR A 45 -1.79 -0.41 25.20
N GLU A 46 -1.62 0.50 24.27
CA GLU A 46 -2.51 0.65 23.12
C GLU A 46 -1.69 0.58 21.82
N PRO A 47 -2.14 -0.19 20.81
CA PRO A 47 -1.53 -0.16 19.50
C PRO A 47 -1.94 1.11 18.75
N VAL A 48 -0.97 1.81 18.19
CA VAL A 48 -1.18 2.96 17.29
C VAL A 48 -0.60 2.63 15.93
N THR A 49 -1.46 2.65 14.91
CA THR A 49 -1.07 2.39 13.52
C THR A 49 -0.81 3.71 12.80
N PHE A 50 0.35 3.82 12.18
CA PHE A 50 0.74 4.94 11.34
C PHE A 50 0.95 4.47 9.92
N THR A 51 0.68 5.35 8.96
CA THR A 51 0.98 5.11 7.55
C THR A 51 1.94 6.19 7.06
N LYS A 52 2.94 5.77 6.28
CA LYS A 52 3.91 6.67 5.67
C LYS A 52 3.96 6.40 4.17
N SER A 53 3.72 7.42 3.36
CA SER A 53 3.93 7.33 1.91
C SER A 53 5.42 7.13 1.61
N ILE A 54 5.75 6.08 0.85
CA ILE A 54 7.13 5.73 0.48
C ILE A 54 7.39 6.04 -0.99
N ALA A 55 6.42 5.74 -1.86
CA ALA A 55 6.47 6.04 -3.27
C ALA A 55 5.07 6.35 -3.79
N ASN A 56 4.98 7.16 -4.83
CA ASN A 56 3.75 7.40 -5.57
C ASN A 56 4.08 7.60 -7.05
N GLY A 57 3.05 7.49 -7.87
CA GLY A 57 3.18 7.73 -9.28
C GLY A 57 1.85 7.61 -10.00
N GLN A 58 1.96 7.66 -11.32
CA GLN A 58 0.84 7.49 -12.23
C GLN A 58 1.17 6.37 -13.19
N VAL A 59 0.15 5.60 -13.58
CA VAL A 59 0.28 4.52 -14.56
C VAL A 59 -0.92 4.49 -15.47
N ASP A 60 -0.69 4.24 -16.76
CA ASP A 60 -1.75 3.99 -17.72
C ASP A 60 -2.03 2.48 -17.76
N LEU A 61 -3.27 2.10 -17.48
CA LEU A 61 -3.76 0.73 -17.55
C LEU A 61 -4.44 0.52 -18.90
N ASN A 62 -4.04 -0.52 -19.63
CA ASN A 62 -4.64 -0.88 -20.91
C ASN A 62 -5.61 -2.05 -20.72
N ALA A 63 -6.66 -2.14 -21.55
CA ALA A 63 -7.58 -3.27 -21.49
C ALA A 63 -6.90 -4.62 -21.85
N ASP A 64 -5.87 -4.56 -22.70
CA ASP A 64 -5.20 -5.73 -23.27
C ASP A 64 -4.00 -6.24 -22.44
N GLY A 65 -3.64 -5.58 -21.34
CA GLY A 65 -2.44 -5.94 -20.58
C GLY A 65 -2.41 -5.38 -19.15
N ASP A 66 -1.46 -5.85 -18.35
CA ASP A 66 -1.20 -5.31 -17.02
C ASP A 66 -0.09 -4.26 -17.06
N ALA A 67 -0.18 -3.27 -16.18
CA ALA A 67 0.92 -2.36 -15.93
C ALA A 67 1.69 -2.80 -14.69
N THR A 68 3.02 -2.81 -14.77
CA THR A 68 3.87 -3.24 -13.67
C THR A 68 4.39 -2.04 -12.87
N VAL A 69 4.18 -2.06 -11.57
CA VAL A 69 4.84 -1.15 -10.60
C VAL A 69 5.89 -1.95 -9.83
N SER A 70 7.15 -1.51 -9.89
CA SER A 70 8.26 -2.13 -9.17
C SER A 70 8.91 -1.13 -8.24
N VAL A 71 8.93 -1.42 -6.94
CA VAL A 71 9.47 -0.51 -5.92
C VAL A 71 10.40 -1.27 -4.99
N PRO A 72 11.63 -0.77 -4.71
CA PRO A 72 12.47 -1.33 -3.67
C PRO A 72 11.82 -1.10 -2.31
N VAL A 73 11.63 -2.16 -1.53
CA VAL A 73 11.03 -2.11 -0.19
C VAL A 73 11.97 -2.71 0.84
N ASP A 74 11.92 -2.16 2.05
CA ASP A 74 12.53 -2.78 3.23
C ASP A 74 11.58 -3.80 3.86
N TRP A 75 12.00 -4.42 4.96
CA TRP A 75 11.15 -5.33 5.71
C TRP A 75 9.97 -4.57 6.36
N GLY A 76 8.88 -5.31 6.62
CA GLY A 76 7.70 -4.79 7.30
C GLY A 76 6.44 -4.86 6.44
N GLN A 77 5.40 -4.15 6.89
CA GLN A 77 4.09 -4.15 6.25
C GLN A 77 3.95 -2.95 5.32
N TYR A 78 3.45 -3.21 4.11
CA TYR A 78 3.16 -2.20 3.10
C TYR A 78 1.77 -2.42 2.53
N ARG A 79 1.19 -1.35 2.00
CA ARG A 79 -0.08 -1.35 1.27
C ARG A 79 0.08 -0.52 0.01
N LEU A 80 -0.32 -1.07 -1.12
CA LEU A 80 -0.47 -0.32 -2.37
C LEU A 80 -1.91 0.20 -2.41
N GLU A 81 -2.05 1.50 -2.65
CA GLU A 81 -3.31 2.24 -2.77
C GLU A 81 -3.43 2.87 -4.15
#